data_AF-A0ABD0LGQ5-F1
#
_entry.id   AF-A0ABD0LGQ5-F1
#
_cell.length_a   1.000
_cell.length_b   1.000
_cell.length_c   1.000
_cell.angle_alpha   90.00
_cell.angle_beta   90.00
_cell.angle_gamma   90.00
#
_symmetry.space_group_name_H-M   'P 1'
#
loop_
_entity.id
_entity.type
_entity.pdbx_description
1 polymer ?
#
loop_
_entity_poly.entity_id
_entity_poly.type
_entity_poly.pdbx_seq_one_letter_code
_entity_poly.pdbx_strand_id
1 'polypeptide(L)'
;MRAHLQVQQWNDTDWRLDPENWGWRLQNDHIEPCMFDLSHAPEALLQIVRCKCKTSCDSRRGSCRKHGLTCSAACGGCNSITCSNSMVSREEVTEQ
;
A
#
# COMPACT_ATOMS: atom_id res chain seq x y z
N MET A 1 12.87 -2.48 8.91
CA MET A 1 13.25 -2.86 10.29
C MET A 1 14.65 -2.36 10.68
N ARG A 2 15.21 -1.31 10.06
CA ARG A 2 16.52 -0.73 10.47
C ARG A 2 16.39 0.41 11.49
N ALA A 3 15.34 1.22 11.32
CA ALA A 3 15.04 2.35 12.20
C ALA A 3 14.80 1.94 13.66
N HIS A 4 14.25 0.74 13.90
CA HIS A 4 13.96 0.27 15.26
C HIS A 4 15.22 0.09 16.09
N LEU A 5 16.18 -0.70 15.62
CA LEU A 5 17.48 -0.90 16.28
C LEU A 5 18.22 0.42 16.54
N GLN A 6 18.22 1.31 15.55
CA GLN A 6 18.89 2.61 15.67
C GLN A 6 18.22 3.52 16.71
N VAL A 7 16.89 3.53 16.78
CA VAL A 7 16.14 4.26 17.82
C VAL A 7 16.37 3.65 19.20
N GLN A 8 16.50 2.33 19.31
CA GLN A 8 16.76 1.65 20.58
C GLN A 8 18.16 1.93 21.12
N GLN A 9 19.17 2.00 20.23
CA GLN A 9 20.52 2.47 20.57
C GLN A 9 20.51 3.92 21.06
N TRP A 10 19.73 4.80 20.43
CA TRP A 10 19.61 6.20 20.88
C TRP A 10 18.88 6.35 22.21
N ASN A 11 17.90 5.48 22.47
CA ASN A 11 17.14 5.49 23.71
C ASN A 11 17.87 4.81 24.89
N ASP A 12 19.13 4.41 24.72
CA ASP A 12 19.99 3.78 25.74
C ASP A 12 19.28 2.63 26.48
N THR A 13 18.41 1.94 25.74
CA THR A 13 17.57 0.90 26.30
C THR A 13 18.42 -0.37 26.26
N ASP A 14 19.00 -0.73 27.41
CA ASP A 14 19.96 -1.85 27.60
C ASP A 14 19.36 -3.26 27.37
N TRP A 15 18.20 -3.34 26.73
CA TRP A 15 17.72 -4.61 26.23
C TRP A 15 18.58 -4.97 25.02
N ARG A 16 19.52 -5.86 25.27
CA ARG A 16 20.52 -6.34 24.32
C ARG A 16 19.83 -7.03 23.15
N LEU A 17 19.41 -6.21 22.20
CA LEU A 17 18.77 -6.60 20.98
C LEU A 17 19.73 -7.44 20.17
N ASP A 18 19.34 -8.68 19.87
CA ASP A 18 20.06 -9.48 18.89
C ASP A 18 19.91 -8.81 17.51
N PRO A 19 20.98 -8.25 16.91
CA PRO A 19 20.89 -7.54 15.64
C PRO A 19 20.35 -8.40 14.50
N GLU A 20 20.58 -9.72 14.57
CA GLU A 20 20.18 -10.67 13.55
C GLU A 20 18.67 -10.83 13.46
N ASN A 21 17.97 -10.66 14.58
CA ASN A 21 16.50 -10.68 14.62
C ASN A 21 15.85 -9.43 13.99
N TRP A 22 16.63 -8.42 13.59
CA TRP A 22 16.12 -7.13 13.16
C TRP A 22 16.74 -6.66 11.83
N GLY A 23 17.19 -7.59 11.00
CA GLY A 23 17.61 -7.31 9.63
C GLY A 23 19.04 -6.76 9.52
N TRP A 24 19.91 -7.18 10.43
CA TRP A 24 21.36 -6.99 10.35
C TRP A 24 22.05 -8.35 10.35
N ARG A 25 23.27 -8.43 9.81
CA ARG A 25 24.12 -9.63 9.90
C ARG A 25 25.44 -9.28 10.56
N LEU A 26 25.98 -10.21 11.32
CA LEU A 26 27.35 -10.13 11.80
C LEU A 26 28.29 -10.68 10.73
N GLN A 27 29.22 -9.87 10.23
CA GLN A 27 30.34 -10.29 9.39
C GLN A 27 31.62 -9.76 10.00
N ASN A 28 32.69 -10.55 10.12
CA ASN A 28 34.03 -10.12 10.58
C ASN A 28 34.00 -9.05 11.70
N ASP A 29 33.34 -9.35 12.82
CA ASP A 29 33.17 -8.47 14.00
C ASP A 29 32.49 -7.11 13.76
N HIS A 30 31.89 -6.90 12.59
CA HIS A 30 31.09 -5.73 12.28
C HIS A 30 29.64 -6.12 11.94
N ILE A 31 28.71 -5.22 12.24
CA ILE A 31 27.29 -5.40 12.01
C ILE A 31 26.94 -4.70 10.70
N GLU A 32 26.49 -5.45 9.70
CA GLU A 32 26.07 -4.91 8.41
C GLU A 32 24.55 -4.98 8.24
N PRO A 33 23.93 -3.99 7.60
CA PRO A 33 22.52 -4.06 7.28
C PRO A 33 22.27 -5.16 6.25
N CYS A 34 21.39 -6.13 6.55
CA CYS A 34 20.93 -7.09 5.55
C CYS A 34 20.09 -6.36 4.51
N MET A 35 20.55 -6.26 3.27
CA MET A 35 19.73 -5.73 2.19
C MET A 35 18.55 -6.68 1.96
N PHE A 36 17.34 -6.12 1.94
CA PHE A 36 16.14 -6.89 1.64
C PHE A 36 16.15 -7.16 0.14
N ASP A 37 16.29 -8.42 -0.23
CA ASP A 37 16.28 -8.95 -1.60
C ASP A 37 14.84 -9.14 -2.13
N LEU A 38 13.86 -9.04 -1.23
CA LEU A 38 12.45 -9.01 -1.57
C LEU A 38 12.00 -7.57 -1.91
N SER A 39 10.97 -7.45 -2.75
CA SER A 39 10.39 -6.16 -3.10
C SER A 39 9.84 -5.44 -1.87
N HIS A 40 10.05 -4.12 -1.79
CA HIS A 40 9.61 -3.29 -0.66
C HIS A 40 8.11 -3.37 -0.35
N ALA A 41 7.31 -3.75 -1.35
CA ALA A 41 5.89 -4.04 -1.21
C ALA A 41 5.52 -5.25 -2.09
N PRO A 42 4.47 -6.01 -1.72
CA PRO A 42 3.81 -6.94 -2.63
C PRO A 42 3.50 -6.26 -3.97
N GLU A 43 3.78 -6.94 -5.08
CA GLU A 43 3.52 -6.41 -6.43
C GLU A 43 2.05 -5.99 -6.59
N ALA A 44 1.13 -6.75 -6.00
CA ALA A 44 -0.29 -6.43 -5.97
C ALA A 44 -0.61 -5.04 -5.38
N LEU A 45 0.19 -4.54 -4.42
CA LEU A 45 0.04 -3.19 -3.87
C LEU A 45 0.59 -2.11 -4.80
N LEU A 46 1.68 -2.40 -5.53
CA LEU A 46 2.27 -1.48 -6.50
C LEU A 46 1.37 -1.31 -7.74
N GLN A 47 0.63 -2.36 -8.09
CA GLN A 47 -0.32 -2.37 -9.22
C GLN A 47 -1.67 -1.73 -8.89
N ILE A 48 -1.88 -1.18 -7.68
CA ILE A 48 -3.13 -0.50 -7.35
C ILE A 48 -3.23 0.82 -8.10
N VAL A 49 -4.00 0.82 -9.18
CA VAL A 49 -4.35 2.02 -9.94
C VAL A 49 -5.56 2.69 -9.29
N ARG A 50 -5.34 3.87 -8.72
CA ARG A 50 -6.42 4.79 -8.29
C ARG A 50 -6.55 5.95 -9.25
N CYS A 51 -7.78 6.28 -9.61
CA CYS A 51 -8.07 7.49 -10.35
C CYS A 51 -8.23 8.70 -9.41
N LYS A 52 -7.99 9.88 -9.96
CA LYS A 52 -8.19 11.17 -9.28
C LYS A 52 -9.36 11.94 -9.90
N CYS A 53 -10.37 11.21 -10.39
CA CYS A 53 -11.57 11.82 -10.94
C CYS A 53 -12.22 12.73 -9.88
N LYS A 54 -12.62 13.94 -10.29
CA LYS A 54 -13.38 14.87 -9.43
C LYS A 54 -14.89 14.78 -9.64
N THR A 55 -15.28 14.19 -10.77
CA THR A 55 -16.66 13.99 -11.21
C THR A 55 -16.90 12.51 -11.43
N SER A 56 -18.12 12.15 -11.84
CA SER A 56 -18.46 10.79 -12.25
C SER A 56 -17.42 10.25 -13.25
N CYS A 57 -16.98 9.01 -13.03
CA CYS A 57 -15.80 8.41 -13.64
C CYS A 57 -16.12 7.83 -15.06
N ASP A 58 -16.87 8.60 -15.86
CA ASP A 58 -17.54 8.17 -17.12
C ASP A 58 -16.66 8.28 -18.37
N SER A 59 -15.75 9.24 -18.38
CA SER A 59 -14.82 9.41 -19.49
C SER A 59 -13.53 8.59 -19.26
N ARG A 60 -12.78 8.33 -20.35
CA ARG A 60 -11.44 7.73 -20.28
C ARG A 60 -10.37 8.65 -19.66
N ARG A 61 -10.77 9.79 -19.07
CA ARG A 61 -9.87 10.68 -18.31
C ARG A 61 -9.41 10.04 -17.00
N GLY A 62 -10.21 9.14 -16.41
CA GLY A 62 -9.83 8.38 -15.22
C GLY A 62 -8.87 7.24 -15.55
N SER A 63 -7.81 7.08 -14.76
CA SER A 63 -6.83 6.00 -14.94
C SER A 63 -7.45 4.61 -14.81
N CYS A 64 -8.40 4.41 -13.89
CA CYS A 64 -9.07 3.11 -13.73
C CYS A 64 -9.76 2.68 -15.02
N ARG A 65 -10.73 3.47 -15.53
CA ARG A 65 -11.44 3.17 -16.79
C ARG A 65 -10.50 3.10 -18.00
N LYS A 66 -9.46 3.92 -18.05
CA LYS A 66 -8.45 3.86 -19.12
C LYS A 66 -7.73 2.51 -19.18
N HIS A 67 -7.43 1.91 -18.03
CA HIS A 67 -6.76 0.61 -17.94
C HIS A 67 -7.75 -0.56 -17.81
N GLY A 68 -9.06 -0.33 -18.04
CA GLY A 68 -10.08 -1.37 -17.92
C GLY A 68 -10.35 -1.84 -16.49
N LEU A 69 -9.97 -1.04 -15.49
CA LEU A 69 -10.16 -1.34 -14.07
C LEU A 69 -11.40 -0.64 -13.51
N THR A 70 -12.09 -1.32 -12.60
CA THR A 70 -13.19 -0.74 -11.83
C THR A 70 -12.63 0.11 -10.69
N CYS A 71 -13.25 1.25 -10.42
CA CYS A 71 -12.88 2.12 -9.31
C CYS A 71 -13.19 1.44 -7.98
N SER A 72 -12.19 1.40 -7.10
CA SER A 72 -12.33 1.00 -5.69
C SER A 72 -12.47 2.23 -4.78
N ALA A 73 -12.76 2.00 -3.50
CA ALA A 73 -12.82 3.04 -2.46
C ALA A 73 -11.50 3.84 -2.30
N ALA A 74 -10.38 3.35 -2.83
CA ALA A 74 -9.11 4.06 -2.84
C ALA A 74 -9.07 5.24 -3.84
N CYS A 75 -10.07 5.36 -4.71
CA CYS A 75 -10.19 6.45 -5.68
C CYS A 75 -10.77 7.70 -4.99
N GLY A 76 -9.93 8.70 -4.72
CA GLY A 76 -10.25 9.84 -3.84
C GLY A 76 -11.40 10.78 -4.28
N GLY A 77 -12.05 10.54 -5.43
CA GLY A 77 -13.26 11.27 -5.83
C GLY A 77 -14.33 10.41 -6.50
N CYS A 78 -14.17 9.09 -6.48
CA CYS A 78 -15.21 8.15 -6.90
C CYS A 78 -15.85 7.56 -5.63
N ASN A 79 -16.94 8.16 -5.15
CA ASN A 79 -17.77 7.51 -4.12
C ASN A 79 -18.62 6.44 -4.82
N SER A 80 -18.83 5.28 -4.19
CA SER A 80 -19.49 4.11 -4.82
C SER A 80 -20.83 4.42 -5.50
N ILE A 81 -21.54 5.46 -5.01
CA ILE A 81 -22.85 5.90 -5.51
C ILE A 81 -22.73 6.84 -6.73
N THR A 82 -21.76 7.75 -6.75
CA THR A 82 -21.64 8.79 -7.80
C THR A 82 -20.65 8.40 -8.91
N CYS A 83 -19.87 7.36 -8.68
CA CYS A 83 -18.93 6.84 -9.65
C CYS A 83 -19.62 5.91 -10.65
N SER A 84 -19.69 6.33 -11.90
CA SER A 84 -20.15 5.51 -13.04
C SER A 84 -19.23 4.33 -13.40
N ASN A 85 -18.12 4.17 -12.68
CA ASN A 85 -17.14 3.11 -12.86
C ASN A 85 -16.89 2.34 -11.54
N SER A 86 -17.85 2.35 -10.60
CA SER A 86 -17.79 1.57 -9.37
C SER A 86 -18.31 0.14 -9.58
N MET A 87 -17.95 -0.77 -8.67
CA MET A 87 -18.35 -2.18 -8.70
C MET A 87 -19.82 -2.44 -8.33
N VAL A 88 -20.70 -1.43 -8.33
CA VAL A 88 -22.08 -1.61 -7.85
C VAL A 88 -22.83 -2.57 -8.78
N SER A 89 -23.03 -3.80 -8.32
CA SER A 89 -24.17 -4.62 -8.73
C SER A 89 -25.42 -3.82 -8.41
N ARG A 90 -26.22 -3.49 -9.43
CA ARG A 90 -27.58 -3.01 -9.23
C ARG A 90 -28.37 -4.16 -8.60
N GLU A 91 -28.38 -4.27 -7.29
CA GLU A 91 -29.46 -4.99 -6.62
C GLU A 91 -30.73 -4.18 -6.82
N GLU A 92 -31.70 -4.85 -7.44
CA GLU A 92 -32.98 -4.31 -7.85
C GLU A 92 -33.71 -3.67 -6.67
N VAL A 93 -34.27 -2.48 -6.94
CA VAL A 93 -35.32 -1.89 -6.13
C VAL A 93 -36.49 -2.87 -6.15
N THR A 94 -36.77 -3.53 -5.03
CA THR A 94 -38.11 -4.03 -4.74
C THR A 94 -38.71 -3.13 -3.67
N GLU A 95 -39.57 -2.21 -4.11
CA GLU A 95 -40.61 -1.62 -3.26
C GLU A 95 -41.48 -2.74 -2.66
N GLN A 96 -41.81 -2.59 -1.38
CA GLN A 96 -43.02 -3.11 -0.74
C GLN A 96 -43.48 -2.05 0.26
#